data_AF-A0A6L8DJH9-F1
#
_entry.id   AF-A0A6L8DJH9-F1
#
_cell.length_a   1.000
_cell.length_b   1.000
_cell.length_c   1.000
_cell.angle_alpha   90.00
_cell.angle_beta   90.00
_cell.angle_gamma   90.00
#
_symmetry.space_group_name_H-M   'P 1'
#
loop_
_entity.id
_entity.type
_entity.pdbx_description
1 polymer ?
#
loop_
_entity_poly.entity_id
_entity_poly.type
_entity_poly.pdbx_seq_one_letter_code
_entity_poly.pdbx_strand_id
1 'polypeptide(L)' 'MARTKRPGKAAASSAAKTLSNPKTTKKAKSSAAKTLAKRSSSMRTVKSAPKSGKVGRKAIRKAVSSVKSKRRSGSKRR' A
#
# COMPACT_ATOMS: atom_id res chain seq x y z
N MET A 1 -17.43 21.16 6.17
CA MET A 1 -16.51 20.09 6.60
C MET A 1 -15.11 20.37 6.07
N ALA A 2 -14.19 20.84 6.93
CA ALA A 2 -12.80 21.05 6.53
C ALA A 2 -12.14 19.69 6.30
N ARG A 3 -11.70 19.40 5.07
CA ARG A 3 -10.79 18.28 4.78
C ARG A 3 -9.49 18.53 5.54
N THR A 4 -9.39 18.08 6.78
CA THR A 4 -8.15 18.07 7.54
C THR A 4 -7.15 17.24 6.73
N LYS A 5 -6.26 17.91 5.99
CA LYS A 5 -5.21 17.23 5.24
C LYS A 5 -4.33 16.59 6.30
N ARG A 6 -4.46 15.26 6.49
CA ARG A 6 -3.52 14.49 7.30
C ARG A 6 -2.11 14.94 6.91
N PRO A 7 -1.25 15.37 7.86
CA PRO A 7 0.00 16.07 7.54
C PRO A 7 0.88 15.30 6.54
N GLY A 8 0.92 13.96 6.62
CA GLY A 8 1.63 13.12 5.65
C GLY A 8 1.03 13.06 4.24
N LYS A 9 -0.27 13.37 4.06
CA LYS A 9 -0.98 13.35 2.76
C LYS A 9 -0.59 14.53 1.87
N ALA A 10 -0.40 15.70 2.44
CA ALA A 10 0.08 16.86 1.70
C ALA A 10 1.52 16.65 1.21
N ALA A 11 2.41 16.19 2.09
CA ALA A 11 3.83 15.93 1.77
C ALA A 11 4.02 14.86 0.69
N ALA A 12 3.22 13.78 0.70
CA ALA A 12 3.30 12.78 -0.36
C ALA A 12 2.75 13.29 -1.70
N SER A 13 1.72 14.15 -1.68
CA SER A 13 1.15 14.72 -2.90
C SER A 13 2.12 15.71 -3.55
N SER A 14 2.82 16.54 -2.77
CA SER A 14 3.87 17.42 -3.30
C SER A 14 5.08 16.61 -3.81
N ALA A 15 5.52 15.59 -3.08
CA ALA A 15 6.59 14.70 -3.52
C ALA A 15 6.26 13.97 -4.84
N ALA A 16 5.02 13.49 -5.01
CA ALA A 16 4.58 12.87 -6.26
C ALA A 16 4.63 13.85 -7.44
N LYS A 17 4.19 15.11 -7.24
CA LYS A 17 4.26 16.16 -8.26
C LYS A 17 5.69 16.51 -8.66
N THR A 18 6.62 16.50 -7.70
CA THR A 18 8.04 16.76 -7.99
C THR A 18 8.68 15.64 -8.80
N LEU A 19 8.28 14.37 -8.58
CA LEU A 19 8.77 13.25 -9.38
C LEU A 19 8.20 13.24 -10.81
N SER A 20 6.94 13.66 -10.98
CA SER A 20 6.30 13.73 -12.30
C SER A 20 6.74 14.92 -13.14
N ASN A 21 7.37 15.95 -12.54
CA ASN A 21 7.81 17.12 -13.28
C ASN A 21 9.21 16.88 -13.89
N PRO A 22 9.34 16.83 -15.24
CA PRO A 22 10.61 16.54 -15.90
C PRO A 22 11.68 17.61 -15.64
N LYS A 23 11.28 18.88 -15.42
CA LYS A 23 12.18 20.04 -15.21
C LYS A 23 12.79 20.10 -13.81
N THR A 24 12.46 19.18 -12.91
CA THR A 24 13.01 19.15 -11.55
C THR A 24 14.42 18.58 -11.51
N THR A 25 15.25 19.09 -10.61
CA THR A 25 16.64 18.64 -10.46
C THR A 25 16.72 17.22 -9.89
N LYS A 26 17.82 16.50 -10.20
CA LYS A 26 18.08 15.15 -9.64
C LYS A 26 18.05 15.14 -8.11
N LYS A 27 18.59 16.19 -7.45
CA LYS A 27 18.56 16.34 -5.99
C LYS A 27 17.12 16.43 -5.44
N ALA A 28 16.26 17.22 -6.09
CA ALA A 28 14.86 17.35 -5.71
C ALA A 28 14.05 16.06 -5.96
N LYS A 29 14.33 15.35 -7.06
CA LYS A 29 13.73 14.03 -7.32
C LYS A 29 14.15 13.00 -6.25
N SER A 30 15.42 13.00 -5.85
CA SER A 30 15.93 12.09 -4.82
C SER A 30 15.28 12.32 -3.44
N SER A 31 15.14 13.58 -3.01
CA SER A 31 14.49 13.91 -1.73
C SER A 31 13.00 13.57 -1.74
N ALA A 32 12.30 13.78 -2.87
CA ALA A 32 10.92 13.38 -3.06
C ALA A 32 10.72 11.86 -3.00
N ALA A 33 11.62 11.10 -3.64
CA ALA A 33 11.62 9.64 -3.59
C ALA A 33 11.82 9.12 -2.15
N LYS A 34 12.76 9.70 -1.39
CA LYS A 34 12.97 9.35 0.03
C LYS A 34 11.72 9.61 0.88
N THR A 35 11.03 10.71 0.64
CA THR A 35 9.79 11.07 1.35
C THR A 35 8.68 10.05 1.11
N LEU A 36 8.50 9.61 -0.14
CA LEU A 36 7.52 8.59 -0.50
C LEU A 36 7.90 7.21 0.04
N ALA A 37 9.18 6.85 -0.01
CA ALA A 37 9.68 5.59 0.53
C ALA A 37 9.44 5.47 2.04
N LYS A 38 9.76 6.51 2.81
CA LYS A 38 9.48 6.58 4.27
C LYS A 38 8.00 6.43 4.60
N ARG A 39 7.14 7.02 3.77
CA ARG A 39 5.70 6.92 3.99
C ARG A 39 5.17 5.53 3.64
N SER A 40 5.65 4.95 2.55
CA SER A 40 5.34 3.58 2.12
C SER A 40 5.75 2.57 3.19
N SER A 41 6.95 2.68 3.77
CA SER A 41 7.38 1.81 4.86
C SER A 41 6.53 1.99 6.12
N SER A 42 6.17 3.23 6.51
CA SER A 42 5.26 3.45 7.66
C SER A 42 3.86 2.87 7.48
N MET A 43 3.39 2.76 6.22
CA MET A 43 2.09 2.20 5.89
C MET A 43 2.11 0.68 5.68
N ARG A 44 3.29 0.08 5.48
CA ARG A 44 3.42 -1.37 5.42
C ARG A 44 3.28 -1.91 6.84
N THR A 45 2.09 -2.37 7.18
CA THR A 45 1.92 -3.29 8.31
C THR A 45 2.60 -4.60 7.92
N VAL A 46 3.84 -4.80 8.39
CA VAL A 46 4.50 -6.10 8.29
C VAL A 46 3.75 -7.00 9.27
N LYS A 47 2.81 -7.79 8.75
CA LYS A 47 2.21 -8.87 9.55
C LYS A 47 3.33 -9.85 9.83
N SER A 48 3.72 -9.95 11.09
CA SER A 48 4.66 -10.98 11.55
C SER A 48 4.16 -12.34 11.08
N ALA A 49 5.07 -13.13 10.52
CA ALA A 49 4.78 -14.53 10.24
C ALA A 49 4.32 -15.20 11.56
N PRO A 50 3.33 -16.12 11.52
CA PRO A 50 2.89 -16.81 12.72
C PRO A 50 4.08 -17.56 13.33
N LYS A 51 4.38 -17.29 14.61
CA LYS A 51 5.56 -17.83 15.33
C LYS A 51 5.63 -19.36 15.35
N SER A 52 4.48 -20.02 15.23
CA SER A 52 4.38 -21.43 14.93
C SER A 52 3.81 -21.58 13.54
N GLY A 53 4.45 -22.36 12.65
CA GLY A 53 3.93 -22.72 11.31
C GLY A 53 2.54 -23.39 11.30
N LYS A 54 1.87 -23.51 12.45
CA LYS A 54 0.47 -23.90 12.60
C LYS A 54 -0.43 -22.76 12.15
N VAL A 55 -0.75 -22.73 10.86
CA VAL A 55 -1.88 -21.94 10.35
C VAL A 55 -3.15 -22.56 10.95
N GLY A 56 -3.75 -21.89 11.94
CA GLY A 56 -4.95 -22.41 12.59
C GLY A 56 -6.08 -22.67 11.58
N ARG A 57 -6.88 -23.72 11.80
CA ARG A 57 -7.99 -24.14 10.91
C ARG A 57 -8.89 -22.99 10.47
N LYS A 58 -9.10 -21.97 11.32
CA LYS A 58 -9.87 -20.75 11.02
C LYS A 58 -9.22 -19.87 9.95
N ALA A 59 -7.90 -19.72 9.97
CA ALA A 59 -7.15 -18.97 8.96
C ALA A 59 -7.14 -19.71 7.61
N ILE A 60 -6.98 -21.04 7.63
CA ILE A 60 -7.08 -21.89 6.44
C ILE A 60 -8.48 -21.78 5.81
N ARG A 61 -9.55 -21.93 6.59
CA ARG A 61 -10.93 -21.79 6.09
C ARG A 61 -11.19 -20.42 5.46
N LYS A 62 -10.71 -19.34 6.10
CA LYS A 62 -10.82 -17.99 5.54
C LYS A 62 -10.08 -17.84 4.21
N ALA A 63 -8.84 -18.35 4.11
CA ALA A 63 -8.05 -18.30 2.88
C ALA A 63 -8.69 -19.12 1.74
N VAL A 64 -9.18 -20.33 2.01
CA VAL A 64 -9.85 -21.16 0.99
C VAL A 64 -11.18 -20.52 0.55
N SER A 65 -11.94 -19.94 1.48
CA SER A 65 -13.20 -19.26 1.16
C SER A 65 -13.01 -18.03 0.26
N SER A 66 -11.93 -17.26 0.46
CA SER A 66 -11.66 -16.07 -0.35
C SER A 66 -11.21 -16.42 -1.76
N VAL A 67 -10.47 -17.52 -1.94
CA VAL A 67 -10.11 -18.06 -3.26
C VAL A 67 -11.34 -18.59 -4.00
N LYS A 68 -12.24 -19.32 -3.30
CA LYS A 68 -13.50 -19.82 -3.87
C LYS A 68 -14.46 -18.69 -4.28
N SER A 69 -14.52 -17.62 -3.48
CA SER A 69 -15.30 -16.43 -3.79
C SER A 69 -14.77 -15.70 -5.03
N LYS A 70 -13.44 -15.53 -5.14
CA LYS A 70 -12.79 -14.87 -6.29
C LYS A 70 -12.95 -15.63 -7.60
N ARG A 71 -12.93 -16.97 -7.55
CA ARG A 71 -13.25 -17.83 -8.72
C ARG A 71 -14.70 -17.67 -9.19
N ARG A 72 -15.66 -17.54 -8.29
CA ARG A 72 -17.08 -17.33 -8.66
C ARG A 72 -17.36 -15.93 -9.20
N SER A 73 -16.70 -14.90 -8.68
CA SER A 73 -16.85 -13.53 -9.19
C SER A 73 -16.13 -13.28 -10.52
N GLY A 74 -15.12 -14.09 -10.86
CA GLY A 74 -14.41 -14.02 -12.15
C GLY A 74 -15.11 -14.73 -13.31
N SER A 75 -16.03 -15.67 -13.01
CA SER A 75 -16.75 -16.45 -14.02
C SER A 75 -17.94 -15.72 -14.67
N LYS A 76 -18.27 -14.50 -14.23
CA LYS A 76 -19.37 -13.68 -14.75
C LYS A 76 -18.90 -12.50 -15.64
N ARG A 77 -17.62 -12.49 -16.02
CA ARG A 77 -17.04 -11.55 -16.98
C ARG A 77 -16.37 -12.30 -18.13
N ARG A 78 -17.15 -13.07 -18.88
CA ARG A 78 -16.90 -13.40 -20.28
C ARG A 78 -18.22 -13.36 -21.00
#